data_AF-A0A918VIK4-F1
#
_entry.id   AF-A0A918VIK4-F1
#
_cell.length_a   1.000
_cell.length_b   1.000
_cell.length_c   1.000
_cell.angle_alpha   90.00
_cell.angle_beta   90.00
_cell.angle_gamma   90.00
#
_symmetry.space_group_name_H-M   'P 1'
#
loop_
_entity.id
_entity.type
_entity.pdbx_description
1 polymer ?
#
loop_
_entity_poly.entity_id
_entity_poly.type
_entity_poly.pdbx_seq_one_letter_code
_entity_poly.pdbx_strand_id
1 'polypeptide(L)'
;MVLARDGHDVVRDGECRAVSGSWFSPYDDKVVSAAGQVAIDHIVPLANAWRSGADLWDTATRRQFANDLDNPQLLAVSAASNRSKGEQSPDQWSPPSHAYWCTCSRAWTHIKHAYQLSITHHRAGARSAQRHARHLP
;
A
#
# COMPACT_ATOMS: atom_id res chain seq x y z
N MET A 1 -13.41 0.43 7.08
CA MET A 1 -12.78 -0.79 6.49
C MET A 1 -12.59 -0.54 5.01
N VAL A 2 -11.37 -0.75 4.47
CA VAL A 2 -10.98 -0.42 3.08
C VAL A 2 -11.96 -0.96 2.04
N LEU A 3 -12.34 -2.25 2.14
CA LEU A 3 -13.28 -2.85 1.19
C LEU A 3 -14.65 -2.17 1.17
N ALA A 4 -15.09 -1.57 2.28
CA ALA A 4 -16.34 -0.81 2.29
C ALA A 4 -16.17 0.65 1.82
N ARG A 5 -14.95 1.20 1.89
CA ARG A 5 -14.61 2.53 1.35
C ARG A 5 -14.51 2.47 -0.18
N ASP A 6 -13.87 1.42 -0.70
CA ASP A 6 -13.51 1.28 -2.11
C ASP A 6 -14.50 0.42 -2.92
N GLY A 7 -15.55 -0.09 -2.26
CA GLY A 7 -16.52 -1.00 -2.86
C GLY A 7 -17.91 -0.41 -2.95
N HIS A 8 -18.66 -0.87 -3.95
CA HIS A 8 -20.09 -0.63 -4.10
C HIS A 8 -20.89 -1.87 -3.68
N ASP A 9 -22.08 -1.64 -3.12
CA ASP A 9 -23.02 -2.71 -2.71
C ASP A 9 -22.39 -3.81 -1.85
N VAL A 10 -21.49 -3.40 -0.95
CA VAL A 10 -20.71 -4.34 -0.13
C VAL A 10 -21.60 -4.97 0.92
N VAL A 11 -21.81 -6.28 0.80
CA VAL A 11 -22.50 -7.11 1.79
C VAL A 11 -21.48 -7.67 2.78
N ARG A 12 -21.83 -7.69 4.06
CA ARG A 12 -21.01 -8.26 5.13
C ARG A 12 -21.73 -9.41 5.83
N ASP A 13 -20.95 -10.36 6.33
CA ASP A 13 -21.45 -11.40 7.23
C ASP A 13 -21.62 -10.88 8.68
N GLY A 14 -22.09 -11.77 9.57
CA GLY A 14 -22.26 -11.46 11.00
C GLY A 14 -20.96 -11.15 11.75
N GLU A 15 -19.80 -11.41 11.15
CA GLU A 15 -18.47 -11.10 11.68
C GLU A 15 -17.86 -9.85 11.02
N CYS A 16 -18.69 -9.06 10.32
CA CYS A 16 -18.32 -7.84 9.60
C CYS A 16 -17.33 -8.05 8.43
N ARG A 17 -17.12 -9.29 7.96
CA ARG A 17 -16.28 -9.54 6.78
C ARG A 17 -17.06 -9.28 5.51
N ALA A 18 -16.44 -8.62 4.54
CA ALA A 18 -17.05 -8.45 3.23
C ALA A 18 -17.17 -9.81 2.52
N VAL A 19 -18.37 -10.17 2.06
CA VAL A 19 -18.64 -11.44 1.37
C VAL A 19 -18.96 -11.26 -0.11
N SER A 20 -19.55 -10.13 -0.48
CA SER A 20 -19.80 -9.73 -1.87
C SER A 20 -19.84 -8.21 -2.00
N GLY A 21 -19.74 -7.72 -3.23
CA GLY A 21 -19.79 -6.31 -3.57
C GLY A 21 -19.34 -6.10 -5.01
N SER A 22 -18.87 -4.90 -5.32
CA SER A 22 -18.19 -4.59 -6.57
C SER A 22 -17.02 -3.67 -6.28
N TRP A 23 -15.82 -4.07 -6.71
CA TRP A 23 -14.59 -3.30 -6.51
C TRP A 23 -13.89 -3.10 -7.84
N PHE A 24 -13.59 -1.85 -8.16
CA PHE A 24 -12.70 -1.52 -9.27
C PHE A 24 -11.25 -1.61 -8.81
N SER A 25 -10.45 -2.39 -9.54
CA SER A 25 -9.02 -2.56 -9.32
C SER A 25 -8.25 -1.59 -10.20
N PRO A 26 -7.67 -0.51 -9.64
CA PRO A 26 -6.93 0.47 -10.43
C PRO A 26 -5.62 -0.09 -11.01
N TYR A 27 -5.15 -1.25 -10.54
CA TYR A 27 -3.92 -1.85 -11.04
C TYR A 27 -4.07 -2.48 -12.42
N ASP A 28 -5.23 -3.05 -12.72
CA ASP A 28 -5.46 -3.83 -13.93
C ASP A 28 -6.80 -3.50 -14.62
N ASP A 29 -7.46 -2.40 -14.23
CA ASP A 29 -8.72 -1.90 -14.77
C ASP A 29 -9.88 -2.90 -14.73
N LYS A 30 -9.85 -3.84 -13.77
CA LYS A 30 -10.89 -4.87 -13.61
C LYS A 30 -11.88 -4.53 -12.52
N VAL A 31 -13.14 -4.85 -12.75
CA VAL A 31 -14.15 -4.93 -11.70
C VAL A 31 -14.26 -6.37 -11.21
N VAL A 32 -14.18 -6.58 -9.90
CA VAL A 32 -14.35 -7.88 -9.24
C VAL A 32 -15.49 -7.80 -8.24
N SER A 33 -16.22 -8.91 -8.03
CA SER A 33 -17.44 -8.89 -7.21
C SER A 33 -17.50 -9.93 -6.08
N ALA A 34 -16.68 -10.97 -6.16
CA ALA A 34 -16.54 -11.94 -5.08
C ALA A 34 -15.46 -11.52 -4.08
N ALA A 35 -15.69 -11.74 -2.78
CA ALA A 35 -14.71 -11.42 -1.74
C ALA A 35 -13.33 -12.08 -1.97
N GLY A 36 -13.29 -13.29 -2.54
CA GLY A 36 -12.02 -13.98 -2.86
C GLY A 36 -11.27 -13.42 -4.08
N GLN A 37 -11.88 -12.51 -4.85
CA GLN A 37 -11.29 -11.89 -6.03
C GLN A 37 -10.73 -10.49 -5.75
N VAL A 38 -11.01 -9.92 -4.58
CA VAL A 38 -10.49 -8.62 -4.14
C VAL A 38 -9.48 -8.83 -3.01
N ALA A 39 -8.46 -7.99 -2.96
CA ALA A 39 -7.51 -7.91 -1.86
C ALA A 39 -7.32 -6.46 -1.45
N ILE A 40 -7.02 -6.23 -0.17
CA ILE A 40 -6.46 -4.97 0.28
C ILE A 40 -4.95 -5.06 0.04
N ASP A 41 -4.41 -4.16 -0.77
CA ASP A 41 -2.97 -4.04 -0.96
C ASP A 41 -2.40 -2.84 -0.19
N HIS A 42 -1.11 -2.94 0.16
CA HIS A 42 -0.32 -1.83 0.66
C HIS A 42 0.49 -1.25 -0.49
N ILE A 43 0.29 0.03 -0.86
CA ILE A 43 1.09 0.71 -1.90
C ILE A 43 2.59 0.51 -1.61
N VAL A 44 3.02 0.73 -0.37
CA VAL A 44 4.33 0.30 0.13
C VAL A 44 4.17 -1.00 0.92
N PRO A 45 4.56 -2.18 0.38
CA PRO A 45 4.42 -3.46 1.08
C PRO A 45 5.08 -3.47 2.46
N LEU A 46 4.50 -4.18 3.42
CA LEU A 46 5.04 -4.28 4.79
C LEU A 46 6.50 -4.75 4.81
N ALA A 47 6.85 -5.74 3.98
CA ALA A 47 8.21 -6.25 3.88
C ALA A 47 9.18 -5.23 3.22
N ASN A 48 8.71 -4.43 2.26
CA ASN A 48 9.49 -3.33 1.71
C ASN A 48 9.73 -2.24 2.76
N ALA A 49 8.68 -1.87 3.52
CA ALA A 49 8.78 -0.92 4.62
C ALA A 49 9.82 -1.37 5.65
N TRP A 50 9.79 -2.65 6.05
CA TRP A 50 10.78 -3.24 6.95
C TRP A 50 12.21 -3.04 6.44
N ARG A 51 12.47 -3.36 5.17
CA ARG A 51 13.79 -3.21 4.54
C ARG A 51 14.19 -1.76 4.24
N SER A 52 13.34 -0.78 4.55
CA SER A 52 13.59 0.64 4.27
C SER A 52 13.46 1.54 5.50
N GLY A 53 13.42 0.95 6.70
CA GLY A 53 13.51 1.68 7.97
C GLY A 53 12.46 1.30 9.01
N ALA A 54 11.41 0.54 8.64
CA ALA A 54 10.37 0.14 9.59
C ALA A 54 10.84 -0.95 10.58
N ASP A 55 12.01 -1.56 10.36
CA ASP A 55 12.66 -2.46 11.30
C ASP A 55 13.07 -1.76 12.62
N LEU A 56 13.30 -0.44 12.55
CA LEU A 56 13.65 0.40 13.70
C LEU A 56 12.44 0.92 14.46
N TRP A 57 11.23 0.70 13.94
CA TRP A 57 10.01 1.22 14.55
C TRP A 57 9.52 0.37 15.72
N ASP A 58 8.91 1.05 16.69
CA ASP A 58 8.14 0.36 17.71
C ASP A 58 6.90 -0.34 17.12
N THR A 59 6.25 -1.17 17.94
CA THR A 59 5.08 -1.93 17.53
C THR A 59 3.88 -1.02 17.22
N ALA A 60 3.76 0.13 17.89
CA ALA A 60 2.66 1.06 17.69
C ALA A 60 2.72 1.70 16.30
N THR A 61 3.89 2.19 15.90
CA THR A 61 4.12 2.81 14.59
C THR A 61 3.94 1.80 13.45
N ARG A 62 4.42 0.56 13.63
CA ARG A 62 4.19 -0.53 12.65
C ARG A 62 2.70 -0.86 12.49
N ARG A 63 1.94 -0.87 13.58
CA ARG A 63 0.48 -1.05 13.53
C ARG A 63 -0.22 0.11 12.84
N GLN A 64 0.21 1.35 13.09
CA GLN A 64 -0.32 2.52 12.42
C GLN A 64 -0.09 2.42 10.90
N PHE A 65 1.14 2.15 10.47
CA PHE A 65 1.47 1.97 9.05
C PHE A 65 0.66 0.86 8.38
N ALA A 66 0.49 -0.28 9.06
CA ALA A 66 -0.24 -1.42 8.51
C ALA A 66 -1.75 -1.13 8.32
N ASN A 67 -2.30 -0.17 9.07
CA ASN A 67 -3.73 0.16 9.10
C ASN A 67 -4.02 1.61 8.68
N ASP A 68 -3.08 2.25 7.97
CA ASP A 68 -3.19 3.66 7.61
C ASP A 68 -4.31 3.91 6.59
N LEU A 69 -5.30 4.69 7.01
CA LEU A 69 -6.42 5.14 6.19
C LEU A 69 -6.36 6.65 5.89
N ASP A 70 -5.43 7.39 6.49
CA ASP A 70 -5.26 8.84 6.33
C ASP A 70 -4.36 9.16 5.12
N ASN A 71 -3.47 8.24 4.77
CA ASN A 71 -2.64 8.29 3.56
C ASN A 71 -3.13 7.28 2.50
N PRO A 72 -2.71 7.41 1.23
CA PRO A 72 -3.07 6.47 0.15
C PRO A 72 -2.33 5.12 0.26
N GLN A 73 -2.12 4.61 1.48
CA GLN A 73 -1.35 3.38 1.73
C GLN A 73 -2.15 2.12 1.45
N LEU A 74 -3.44 2.11 1.78
CA LEU A 74 -4.32 0.95 1.59
C LEU A 74 -5.31 1.18 0.46
N LEU A 75 -5.49 0.20 -0.42
CA LEU A 75 -6.50 0.22 -1.49
C LEU A 75 -7.02 -1.18 -1.84
N ALA A 76 -8.27 -1.26 -2.30
CA ALA A 76 -8.82 -2.48 -2.89
C ALA A 76 -8.31 -2.70 -4.32
N VAL A 77 -7.79 -3.89 -4.62
CA VAL A 77 -7.29 -4.30 -5.94
C VAL A 77 -7.72 -5.73 -6.25
N SER A 78 -7.59 -6.15 -7.50
CA SER A 78 -7.82 -7.54 -7.88
C SER A 78 -6.79 -8.43 -7.15
N ALA A 79 -7.24 -9.56 -6.61
CA ALA A 79 -6.36 -10.50 -5.92
C ALA A 79 -5.24 -11.02 -6.83
N ALA A 80 -5.47 -11.05 -8.15
CA ALA A 80 -4.46 -11.42 -9.15
C ALA A 80 -3.34 -10.36 -9.25
N SER A 81 -3.68 -9.08 -9.39
CA SER A 81 -2.68 -8.00 -9.45
C SER A 81 -1.92 -7.87 -8.13
N ASN A 82 -2.61 -8.02 -6.99
CA ASN A 82 -1.98 -8.04 -5.67
C ASN A 82 -0.92 -9.16 -5.54
N ARG A 83 -1.26 -10.39 -5.95
CA ARG A 83 -0.31 -11.51 -5.97
C ARG A 83 0.86 -11.28 -6.92
N SER A 84 0.60 -10.64 -8.07
CA SER A 84 1.65 -10.30 -9.03
C SER A 84 2.63 -9.26 -8.48
N LYS A 85 2.16 -8.29 -7.69
CA LYS A 85 2.98 -7.26 -7.06
C LYS A 85 3.78 -7.79 -5.88
N GLY A 86 3.16 -8.56 -4.98
CA GLY A 86 3.80 -9.08 -3.79
C GLY A 86 4.47 -7.99 -2.94
N GLU A 87 5.77 -8.17 -2.64
CA GLU A 87 6.58 -7.23 -1.85
C GLU A 87 7.45 -6.28 -2.70
N GLN A 88 7.23 -6.25 -4.01
CA GLN A 88 8.05 -5.53 -4.97
C GLN A 88 7.86 -4.01 -4.86
N SER A 89 8.92 -3.27 -5.17
CA SER A 89 8.90 -1.81 -5.35
C SER A 89 8.58 -1.42 -6.80
N PRO A 90 8.27 -0.14 -7.08
CA PRO A 90 7.90 0.31 -8.43
C PRO A 90 8.95 0.09 -9.52
N ASP A 91 10.22 -0.12 -9.17
CA ASP A 91 11.29 -0.49 -10.11
C ASP A 91 11.27 -1.97 -10.51
N GLN A 92 10.61 -2.82 -9.71
CA GLN A 92 10.52 -4.27 -9.91
C GLN A 92 9.15 -4.70 -10.46
N TRP A 93 8.11 -3.92 -10.15
CA TRP A 93 6.75 -4.18 -10.57
C TRP A 93 6.02 -2.88 -10.84
N SER A 94 5.28 -2.84 -11.94
CA SER A 94 4.39 -1.73 -12.29
C SER A 94 2.97 -2.25 -12.52
N PRO A 95 1.94 -1.46 -12.19
CA PRO A 95 0.57 -1.79 -12.54
C PRO A 95 0.43 -2.10 -14.03
N PRO A 96 -0.26 -3.20 -14.42
CA PRO A 96 -0.61 -3.45 -15.81
C PRO A 96 -1.36 -2.28 -16.47
N SER A 97 -2.19 -1.56 -15.71
CA SER A 97 -2.80 -0.32 -16.17
C SER A 97 -1.80 0.84 -16.12
N HIS A 98 -1.35 1.27 -17.31
CA HIS A 98 -0.49 2.45 -17.45
C HIS A 98 -1.15 3.73 -16.95
N ALA A 99 -2.48 3.83 -17.03
CA ALA A 99 -3.23 5.00 -16.55
C ALA A 99 -3.00 5.24 -15.04
N TYR A 100 -2.67 4.19 -14.28
CA TYR A 100 -2.46 4.28 -12.84
C TYR A 100 -1.01 4.57 -12.42
N TRP A 101 -0.05 4.60 -13.34
CA TRP A 101 1.37 4.73 -13.02
C TRP A 101 1.71 6.02 -12.24
N CYS A 102 1.17 7.16 -12.70
CA CYS A 102 1.40 8.44 -12.05
C CYS A 102 0.83 8.47 -10.64
N THR A 103 -0.40 7.95 -10.46
CA THR A 103 -1.06 7.89 -9.16
C THR A 103 -0.30 6.97 -8.21
N CYS A 104 0.09 5.78 -8.68
CA CYS A 104 0.87 4.81 -7.90
C CYS A 104 2.23 5.39 -7.47
N SER A 105 2.95 6.04 -8.38
CA SER A 105 4.26 6.65 -8.09
C SER A 105 4.17 7.80 -7.09
N ARG A 106 3.12 8.63 -7.19
CA ARG A 106 2.85 9.72 -6.24
C ARG A 106 2.48 9.19 -4.87
N ALA A 107 1.59 8.20 -4.79
CA ALA A 107 1.21 7.55 -3.54
C ALA A 107 2.44 6.93 -2.87
N TRP A 108 3.23 6.16 -3.61
CA TRP A 108 4.48 5.56 -3.12
C TRP A 108 5.40 6.62 -2.49
N THR A 109 5.73 7.68 -3.24
CA THR A 109 6.62 8.74 -2.77
C THR A 109 6.06 9.44 -1.52
N HIS A 110 4.77 9.72 -1.50
CA HIS A 110 4.07 10.33 -0.37
C HIS A 110 4.18 9.47 0.89
N ILE A 111 3.92 8.17 0.79
CA ILE A 111 3.95 7.25 1.93
C ILE A 111 5.39 7.09 2.45
N LYS A 112 6.36 6.93 1.56
CA LYS A 112 7.77 6.83 1.94
C LYS A 112 8.22 8.09 2.68
N HIS A 113 7.78 9.27 2.24
CA HIS A 113 8.03 10.54 2.92
C HIS A 113 7.31 10.62 4.29
N ALA A 114 6.00 10.35 4.33
CA ALA A 114 5.19 10.47 5.54
C ALA A 114 5.72 9.60 6.69
N TYR A 115 6.26 8.42 6.36
CA TYR A 115 6.83 7.47 7.32
C TYR A 115 8.35 7.50 7.41
N GLN A 116 9.04 8.42 6.73
CA GLN A 116 10.50 8.54 6.76
C GLN A 116 11.23 7.25 6.33
N LEU A 117 10.67 6.55 5.34
CA LEU A 117 11.25 5.35 4.73
C LEU A 117 12.17 5.71 3.57
N SER A 118 13.28 5.00 3.40
CA SER A 118 14.18 5.20 2.27
C SER A 118 13.58 4.72 0.95
N ILE A 119 13.68 5.50 -0.13
CA ILE A 119 13.16 5.14 -1.46
C ILE A 119 13.85 3.88 -2.00
N THR A 120 15.17 3.80 -1.86
CA THR A 120 15.97 2.64 -2.21
C THR A 120 16.18 1.74 -1.00
N HIS A 121 16.47 0.46 -1.25
CA HIS A 121 16.89 -0.45 -0.20
C HIS A 121 18.17 0.07 0.47
N HIS A 122 18.07 0.45 1.74
CA HIS A 122 19.25 0.57 2.56
C HIS A 122 19.61 -0.84 3.02
N ARG A 123 20.70 -1.43 2.52
CA ARG A 123 21.27 -2.58 3.22
C ARG A 123 21.54 -2.12 4.66
N ALA A 124 20.96 -2.83 5.62
CA ALA A 124 21.22 -2.64 7.05
C ALA A 124 22.74 -2.74 7.25
N GLY A 125 23.40 -1.61 7.48
CA GLY A 125 24.86 -1.54 7.66
C GLY A 125 25.54 -0.27 7.16
N ALA A 126 24.99 0.45 6.18
CA ALA A 126 25.51 1.77 5.84
C ALA A 126 24.71 2.83 6.62
N ARG A 127 25.40 3.69 7.36
CA ARG A 127 24.79 4.90 7.92
C ARG A 127 24.97 6.00 6.87
N SER A 128 23.89 6.56 6.36
CA SER A 128 23.91 7.89 5.76
C SER A 128 22.61 8.61 6.08
N ALA A 129 22.79 9.80 6.66
CA ALA A 129 21.75 10.67 7.17
C ALA A 129 20.75 11.08 6.07
N GLN A 130 19.47 10.79 6.28
CA GLN A 130 18.38 11.63 5.79
C GLN A 130 17.79 12.37 7.00
N ARG A 131 18.62 13.23 7.61
CA ARG A 131 18.16 14.29 8.51
C ARG A 131 18.19 15.62 7.75
N HIS A 132 17.31 15.79 6.78
CA HIS A 132 16.90 17.08 6.24
C HIS A 132 15.40 16.90 5.91
N ALA A 133 14.44 17.49 6.60
CA ALA A 133 14.37 18.88 7.00
C ALA A 133 13.74 19.05 8.40
N ARG A 134 14.55 19.49 9.37
CA ARG A 134 14.11 20.51 10.32
C ARG A 134 14.77 21.80 9.83
N HIS A 135 13.98 22.86 9.74
CA HIS A 135 14.30 24.19 9.22
C HIS A 135 13.99 24.39 7.74
N LEU A 136 12.90 25.10 7.51
CA LEU A 136 12.83 26.30 6.67
C LEU A 136 11.82 27.26 7.36
N PRO A 137 11.96 28.58 7.16
CA PRO A 137 11.79 29.64 8.17
C PRO A 137 10.37 29.83 8.72
#